data_AF-A0A2G5UIA1-F1
#
_entry.id   AF-A0A2G5UIA1-F1
#
_cell.length_a   1.000
_cell.length_b   1.000
_cell.length_c   1.000
_cell.angle_alpha   90.00
_cell.angle_beta   90.00
_cell.angle_gamma   90.00
#
_symmetry.space_group_name_H-M   'P 1'
#
loop_
_entity.id
_entity.type
_entity.pdbx_description
1 polymer ?
#
loop_
_entity_poly.entity_id
_entity_poly.type
_entity_poly.pdbx_seq_one_letter_code
_entity_poly.pdbx_strand_id
1 'polypeptide(L)'
;MIPEAVIPVSNEEVLMTIQGEWATKSDMERFLREQGKRLTAIEQGMQENARKLESFLKGGRAGQGREKAPSPVARKCNKCAKIHEIFECQRMSGRDKMGLALARNRCLLCLKPHKGICRTPQKCETCGESHHTMLHPE
;
A
#
# COMPACT_ATOMS: atom_id res chain seq x y z
N MET A 1 -36.22 21.09 4.14
CA MET A 1 -36.45 20.29 2.92
C MET A 1 -35.10 20.07 2.25
N ILE A 2 -34.54 18.87 2.40
CA ILE A 2 -33.36 18.36 1.70
C ILE A 2 -33.80 16.99 1.20
N PRO A 3 -33.71 16.65 -0.10
CA PRO A 3 -34.04 15.31 -0.53
C PRO A 3 -32.88 14.38 -0.16
N GLU A 4 -33.17 13.37 0.67
CA GLU A 4 -32.33 12.18 0.81
C GLU A 4 -32.31 11.46 -0.53
N ALA A 5 -31.15 11.47 -1.19
CA ALA A 5 -30.90 10.59 -2.32
C ALA A 5 -30.75 9.16 -1.79
N VAL A 6 -31.87 8.45 -1.69
CA VAL A 6 -31.87 6.99 -1.63
C VAL A 6 -31.37 6.51 -2.99
N ILE A 7 -30.14 6.02 -3.03
CA ILE A 7 -29.63 5.28 -4.18
C ILE A 7 -30.26 3.88 -4.06
N PRO A 8 -31.19 3.47 -4.94
CA PRO A 8 -31.57 2.08 -5.01
C PRO A 8 -30.40 1.34 -5.62
N VAL A 9 -29.62 0.64 -4.79
CA VAL A 9 -28.75 -0.40 -5.29
C VAL A 9 -29.69 -1.51 -5.76
N SER A 10 -30.00 -1.53 -7.05
CA SER A 10 -30.73 -2.61 -7.68
C SER A 10 -29.96 -3.90 -7.40
N ASN A 11 -30.54 -4.79 -6.60
CA ASN A 11 -30.03 -6.13 -6.31
C ASN A 11 -30.01 -7.05 -7.56
N GLU A 12 -30.14 -6.50 -8.77
CA GLU A 12 -30.18 -7.24 -10.04
C GLU A 12 -28.79 -7.46 -10.65
N GLU A 13 -27.75 -6.73 -10.24
CA GLU A 13 -26.38 -6.92 -10.76
C GLU A 13 -25.54 -7.98 -10.03
N VAL A 14 -26.17 -8.83 -9.21
CA VAL A 14 -25.56 -10.09 -8.72
C VAL A 14 -26.30 -11.32 -9.27
N LEU A 15 -26.91 -11.19 -10.44
CA LEU A 15 -27.16 -12.33 -11.32
C LEU A 15 -25.98 -12.43 -12.29
N MET A 16 -24.83 -12.88 -11.78
CA MET A 16 -23.86 -13.53 -12.66
C MET A 16 -24.56 -14.75 -13.25
N THR A 17 -25.07 -14.57 -14.45
CA THR A 17 -25.66 -15.59 -15.29
C THR A 17 -24.66 -16.75 -15.44
N ILE A 18 -24.85 -17.83 -14.68
CA ILE A 18 -24.18 -19.11 -14.94
C ILE A 18 -24.87 -19.74 -16.15
N GLN A 19 -24.70 -19.13 -17.33
CA GLN A 19 -25.03 -19.74 -18.62
C GLN A 19 -23.80 -20.51 -19.13
N GLY A 20 -23.37 -21.49 -18.34
CA GLY A 20 -22.51 -22.56 -18.82
C GLY A 20 -23.33 -23.83 -18.81
N GLU A 21 -23.69 -24.35 -19.98
CA GLU A 21 -24.23 -25.70 -20.10
C GLU A 21 -23.19 -26.66 -19.53
N TRP A 22 -23.48 -27.23 -18.35
CA TRP A 22 -22.66 -28.31 -17.80
C TRP A 22 -22.81 -29.49 -18.76
N ALA A 23 -21.75 -29.83 -19.49
CA ALA A 23 -21.79 -30.92 -20.46
C ALA A 23 -22.22 -32.25 -19.82
N THR A 24 -21.90 -32.45 -18.54
CA THR A 24 -22.34 -33.61 -17.75
C THR A 24 -22.51 -33.29 -16.26
N LYS A 25 -23.25 -34.15 -15.53
CA LYS A 25 -23.31 -34.14 -14.06
C LYS A 25 -21.91 -34.21 -13.42
N SER A 26 -21.01 -34.97 -14.03
CA SER A 26 -19.63 -35.11 -13.57
C SER A 26 -18.86 -33.79 -13.64
N ASP A 27 -19.13 -32.95 -14.64
CA ASP A 27 -18.50 -31.64 -14.79
C ASP A 27 -18.93 -30.66 -13.71
N MET A 28 -20.23 -30.64 -13.41
CA MET A 28 -20.78 -29.84 -12.31
C MET A 28 -20.18 -30.26 -10.97
N GLU A 29 -20.15 -31.56 -10.67
CA GLU A 29 -19.59 -32.03 -9.41
C GLU A 29 -18.08 -31.76 -9.29
N ARG A 30 -17.34 -31.89 -10.39
CA ARG A 30 -15.91 -31.52 -10.43
C ARG A 30 -15.72 -30.04 -10.12
N PHE A 31 -16.54 -29.18 -10.71
CA PHE A 31 -16.50 -27.74 -10.43
C PHE A 31 -16.83 -27.43 -8.97
N LEU A 32 -17.90 -28.02 -8.41
CA LEU A 32 -18.28 -27.81 -7.01
C LEU A 32 -17.19 -28.27 -6.04
N ARG A 33 -16.54 -29.40 -6.31
CA ARG A 33 -15.38 -29.87 -5.53
C ARG A 33 -14.22 -28.88 -5.61
N GLU A 34 -13.96 -28.33 -6.78
CA GLU A 34 -12.88 -27.35 -6.97
C GLU A 34 -13.18 -26.02 -6.27
N GLN A 35 -14.41 -25.51 -6.36
CA GLN A 35 -14.82 -24.33 -5.61
C GLN A 35 -14.75 -24.56 -4.09
N GLY A 36 -15.15 -25.74 -3.61
CA GLY A 36 -15.03 -26.11 -2.20
C GLY A 36 -13.58 -26.03 -1.70
N LYS A 37 -12.63 -26.60 -2.45
CA LYS A 37 -11.19 -26.50 -2.11
C LYS A 37 -10.70 -25.05 -2.07
N ARG A 38 -11.12 -24.22 -3.04
CA ARG A 38 -10.75 -22.80 -3.08
C ARG A 38 -11.26 -22.04 -1.87
N LEU A 39 -12.52 -22.28 -1.48
CA LEU A 39 -13.10 -21.66 -0.29
C LEU A 39 -12.37 -22.09 0.99
N THR A 40 -12.07 -23.38 1.15
CA THR A 40 -11.28 -23.86 2.29
C THR A 40 -9.88 -23.25 2.34
N ALA A 41 -9.20 -23.10 1.20
CA ALA A 41 -7.89 -22.46 1.15
C ALA A 41 -7.95 -20.97 1.55
N ILE A 42 -9.00 -20.26 1.14
CA ILE A 42 -9.24 -18.87 1.54
C ILE A 42 -9.48 -18.78 3.06
N GLU A 43 -10.34 -19.63 3.61
CA GLU A 43 -10.62 -19.67 5.06
C GLU A 43 -9.36 -19.96 5.88
N GLN A 44 -8.54 -20.91 5.47
CA GLN A 44 -7.27 -21.23 6.11
C GLN A 44 -6.30 -20.04 6.05
N GLY A 45 -6.19 -19.38 4.89
CA GLY A 45 -5.36 -18.17 4.75
C GLY A 45 -5.84 -17.02 5.64
N MET A 46 -7.15 -16.84 5.79
CA MET A 46 -7.74 -15.86 6.71
C MET A 46 -7.41 -16.19 8.18
N GLN A 47 -7.50 -17.46 8.58
CA GLN A 47 -7.15 -17.89 9.94
C GLN A 47 -5.66 -17.71 10.24
N GLU A 48 -4.76 -18.03 9.29
CA GLU A 48 -3.33 -17.84 9.46
C GLU A 48 -2.97 -16.35 9.60
N ASN A 49 -3.58 -15.50 8.77
CA ASN A 49 -3.41 -14.05 8.85
C ASN A 49 -3.94 -13.47 10.17
N ALA A 50 -5.07 -13.98 10.68
CA ALA A 50 -5.60 -13.60 11.98
C ALA A 50 -4.63 -13.98 13.11
N ARG A 51 -4.07 -15.20 13.09
CA ARG A 51 -3.06 -15.66 14.06
C ARG A 51 -1.78 -14.81 14.02
N LYS A 52 -1.30 -14.46 12.81
CA LYS A 52 -0.16 -13.56 12.64
C LYS A 52 -0.45 -12.19 13.24
N LEU A 53 -1.61 -11.61 12.94
CA LEU A 53 -2.02 -10.32 13.50
C LEU A 53 -2.11 -10.36 15.03
N GLU A 54 -2.71 -11.41 15.60
CA GLU A 54 -2.75 -11.60 17.05
C GLU A 54 -1.35 -11.72 17.68
N SER A 55 -0.43 -12.44 17.04
CA SER A 55 0.95 -12.56 17.53
C SER A 55 1.70 -11.23 17.49
N PHE A 56 1.47 -10.39 16.48
CA PHE A 56 2.01 -9.02 16.40
C PHE A 56 1.45 -8.11 17.49
N LEU A 57 0.15 -8.23 17.81
CA LEU A 57 -0.50 -7.43 18.83
C LEU A 57 -0.12 -7.87 20.25
N LYS A 58 0.03 -9.18 20.49
CA LYS A 58 0.44 -9.74 21.80
C LYS A 58 1.95 -9.62 22.07
N GLY A 59 2.79 -9.55 21.02
CA GLY A 59 4.25 -9.38 21.13
C GLY A 59 4.74 -7.95 21.41
N GLY A 60 3.82 -6.99 21.60
CA GLY A 60 4.14 -5.58 21.81
C GLY A 60 4.63 -5.26 23.22
N ARG A 61 5.73 -5.85 23.69
CA ARG A 61 6.52 -5.37 24.85
C ARG A 61 7.87 -6.10 24.94
N ALA A 62 8.77 -5.76 24.02
CA ALA A 62 10.21 -5.90 24.25
C ALA A 62 10.90 -4.81 23.43
N GLY A 63 11.34 -3.75 24.11
CA GLY A 63 12.34 -2.87 23.53
C GLY A 63 13.59 -3.69 23.28
N GLN A 64 14.07 -3.73 22.04
CA GLN A 64 15.42 -4.19 21.72
C GLN A 64 15.83 -3.63 20.37
N GLY A 65 17.06 -3.14 20.31
CA GLY A 65 17.77 -2.89 19.07
C GLY A 65 17.33 -1.65 18.33
N ARG A 66 17.83 -0.49 18.77
CA ARG A 66 18.25 0.53 17.81
C ARG A 66 19.41 -0.07 17.02
N GLU A 67 19.10 -0.98 16.09
CA GLU A 67 20.03 -1.33 15.03
C GLU A 67 20.28 0.00 14.31
N LYS A 68 21.43 0.61 14.59
CA LYS A 68 22.02 1.57 13.67
C LYS A 68 22.04 0.83 12.34
N ALA A 69 21.12 1.18 11.45
CA ALA A 69 21.17 0.80 10.06
C ALA A 69 22.65 0.97 9.64
N PRO A 70 23.24 -0.03 8.96
CA PRO A 70 24.61 0.10 8.50
C PRO A 70 24.74 1.45 7.81
N SER A 71 25.68 2.25 8.31
CA SER A 71 26.05 3.54 7.71
C SER A 71 26.05 3.33 6.21
N PRO A 72 25.28 4.10 5.43
CA PRO A 72 25.16 3.84 4.01
C PRO A 72 26.56 3.95 3.43
N VAL A 73 27.12 2.81 2.99
CA VAL A 73 28.16 2.80 1.96
C VAL A 73 27.65 3.80 0.93
N ALA A 74 28.35 4.92 0.81
CA ALA A 74 27.86 6.12 0.12
C ALA A 74 27.28 5.73 -1.25
N ARG A 75 25.95 5.56 -1.31
CA ARG A 75 25.32 5.02 -2.51
C ARG A 75 25.34 6.14 -3.52
N LYS A 76 26.11 5.96 -4.59
CA LYS A 76 26.10 6.88 -5.72
C LYS A 76 24.67 6.97 -6.24
N CYS A 77 24.19 8.19 -6.46
CA CYS A 77 22.86 8.41 -7.02
C CYS A 77 22.78 7.83 -8.44
N ASN A 78 21.77 7.00 -8.70
CA ASN A 78 21.60 6.33 -9.99
C ASN A 78 21.39 7.30 -11.17
N LYS A 79 21.06 8.57 -10.91
CA LYS A 79 20.79 9.58 -11.94
C LYS A 79 22.00 10.47 -12.27
N CYS A 80 22.92 10.65 -11.33
CA CYS A 80 24.06 11.56 -11.53
C CYS A 80 25.42 11.00 -11.10
N ALA A 81 25.45 9.76 -10.59
CA ALA A 81 26.63 9.05 -10.07
C ALA A 81 27.41 9.77 -8.94
N LYS A 82 26.87 10.88 -8.40
CA LYS A 82 27.43 11.61 -7.25
C LYS A 82 26.88 11.04 -5.94
N ILE A 83 27.58 11.31 -4.85
CA ILE A 83 27.17 10.93 -3.49
C ILE A 83 26.31 12.05 -2.92
N HIS A 84 25.04 11.79 -2.69
CA HIS A 84 24.08 12.64 -1.97
C HIS A 84 22.86 11.81 -1.55
N GLU A 85 21.99 12.38 -0.71
CA GLU A 85 20.69 11.76 -0.48
C GLU A 85 19.87 11.81 -1.78
N ILE A 86 19.22 10.71 -2.14
CA ILE A 86 18.57 10.56 -3.46
C ILE A 86 17.49 11.62 -3.74
N PHE A 87 16.88 12.19 -2.71
CA PHE A 87 15.90 13.27 -2.82
C PHE A 87 16.54 14.66 -3.06
N GLU A 88 17.82 14.82 -2.75
CA GLU A 88 18.62 16.02 -3.01
C GLU A 88 19.20 16.04 -4.44
N CYS A 89 18.96 14.99 -5.24
CA CYS A 89 19.46 14.94 -6.60
C CYS A 89 18.87 16.06 -7.46
N GLN A 90 19.71 16.98 -7.92
CA GLN A 90 19.33 18.04 -8.87
C GLN A 90 18.97 17.50 -10.26
N ARG A 91 19.43 16.30 -10.63
CA ARG A 91 19.06 15.66 -11.91
C ARG A 91 17.74 14.90 -11.86
N MET A 92 17.07 14.87 -10.71
CA MET A 92 15.76 14.26 -10.56
C MET A 92 14.69 15.34 -10.54
N SER A 93 13.69 15.21 -11.40
CA SER A 93 12.51 16.07 -11.34
C SER A 93 11.74 15.85 -10.03
N GLY A 94 10.97 16.84 -9.60
CA GLY A 94 10.06 16.70 -8.45
C GLY A 94 9.09 15.52 -8.59
N ARG A 95 8.61 15.27 -9.82
CA ARG A 95 7.76 14.11 -10.13
C ARG A 95 8.49 12.77 -9.88
N ASP A 96 9.73 12.64 -10.34
CA ASP A 96 10.55 11.45 -10.07
C ASP A 96 10.80 11.26 -8.58
N LYS A 97 11.09 12.36 -7.86
CA LYS A 97 11.29 12.34 -6.40
C LYS A 97 10.03 11.92 -5.66
N MET A 98 8.86 12.39 -6.11
CA MET A 98 7.56 12.03 -5.53
C MET A 98 7.23 10.56 -5.75
N GLY A 99 7.41 10.06 -6.98
CA GLY A 99 7.23 8.64 -7.29
C GLY A 99 8.15 7.75 -6.46
N LEU A 100 9.39 8.19 -6.23
CA LEU A 100 10.35 7.48 -5.38
C LEU A 100 9.96 7.50 -3.89
N ALA A 101 9.43 8.61 -3.40
CA ALA A 101 8.95 8.72 -2.02
C ALA A 101 7.80 7.74 -1.78
N LEU A 102 6.84 7.67 -2.70
CA LEU A 102 5.73 6.72 -2.67
C LEU A 102 6.23 5.26 -2.73
N ALA A 103 7.10 4.94 -3.70
CA ALA A 103 7.65 3.60 -3.86
C ALA A 103 8.44 3.11 -2.64
N ARG A 104 9.02 4.02 -1.85
CA ARG A 104 9.76 3.72 -0.63
C ARG A 104 8.98 3.94 0.66
N ASN A 105 7.66 4.13 0.57
CA ASN A 105 6.79 4.40 1.71
C ASN A 105 7.32 5.54 2.62
N ARG A 106 7.78 6.63 1.99
CA ARG A 106 8.25 7.84 2.68
C ARG A 106 7.13 8.87 2.72
N CYS A 107 7.09 9.60 3.82
CA CYS A 107 6.15 10.72 3.95
C CYS A 107 6.48 11.82 2.94
N LEU A 108 5.46 12.34 2.27
CA LEU A 108 5.64 13.43 1.30
C LEU A 108 5.99 14.77 1.97
N LEU A 109 5.73 14.96 3.26
CA LEU A 109 6.05 16.20 3.99
C LEU A 109 7.50 16.21 4.50
N CYS A 110 7.98 15.09 5.06
CA CYS A 110 9.27 15.06 5.74
C CYS A 110 10.29 14.07 5.14
N LEU A 111 9.90 13.32 4.10
CA LEU A 111 10.70 12.30 3.39
C LEU A 111 11.25 11.17 4.30
N LYS A 112 10.82 11.11 5.56
CA LYS A 112 11.18 10.10 6.54
C LYS A 112 10.12 8.99 6.61
N PRO A 113 10.50 7.79 7.09
CA PRO A 113 9.56 6.70 7.29
C PRO A 113 8.85 6.90 8.64
N HIS A 114 7.52 6.97 8.63
CA HIS A 114 6.72 6.93 9.86
C HIS A 114 5.33 6.36 9.58
N LYS A 115 4.64 5.94 10.64
CA LYS A 115 3.24 5.50 10.60
C LYS A 115 2.34 6.62 11.12
N GLY A 116 1.16 6.79 10.55
CA GLY A 116 0.19 7.81 10.95
C GLY A 116 0.53 9.23 10.48
N ILE A 117 -0.14 10.22 11.08
CA ILE A 117 -0.06 11.63 10.69
C ILE A 117 1.36 12.17 10.89
N CYS A 118 1.87 12.88 9.88
CA CYS A 118 3.15 13.56 9.99
C CYS A 118 3.06 14.69 11.02
N ARG A 119 3.95 14.69 12.02
CA ARG A 119 4.01 15.76 13.05
C ARG A 119 4.87 16.95 12.62
N THR A 120 5.46 16.90 11.43
CA THR A 120 6.26 17.99 10.93
C THR A 120 5.33 19.15 10.56
N PRO A 121 5.49 20.34 11.18
CA PRO A 121 4.65 21.50 10.87
C PRO A 121 5.03 22.16 9.53
N GLN A 122 6.09 21.66 8.90
CA GLN A 122 6.66 22.21 7.68
C GLN A 122 5.67 22.08 6.52
N LYS A 123 5.38 23.22 5.92
CA LYS A 123 4.69 23.34 4.63
C LYS A 123 5.72 23.56 3.54
N CYS A 124 5.31 23.34 2.29
CA CYS A 124 6.14 23.66 1.16
C CYS A 124 6.46 25.17 1.14
N GLU A 125 7.74 25.53 1.01
CA GLU A 125 8.17 26.93 0.91
C GLU A 125 7.79 27.57 -0.44
N THR A 126 7.56 26.76 -1.47
CA THR A 126 7.23 27.24 -2.83
C THR A 126 5.73 27.54 -2.99
N CYS A 127 4.84 26.70 -2.44
CA CYS A 127 3.40 26.85 -2.64
C CYS A 127 2.55 26.79 -1.37
N GLY A 128 3.15 26.57 -0.19
CA GLY A 128 2.42 26.51 1.08
C GLY A 128 1.61 25.23 1.33
N GLU A 129 1.64 24.26 0.41
CA GLU A 129 0.89 23.01 0.50
C GLU A 129 1.58 21.95 1.37
N SER A 130 0.86 20.86 1.65
CA SER A 130 1.29 19.77 2.54
C SER A 130 2.25 18.78 1.86
N HIS A 131 3.40 19.26 1.40
CA HIS A 131 4.50 18.44 0.88
C HIS A 131 5.87 19.10 1.11
N HIS A 132 6.93 18.31 0.93
CA HIS A 132 8.30 18.74 1.05
C HIS A 132 8.70 19.58 -0.17
N THR A 133 9.34 20.75 0.03
CA THR A 133 9.75 21.70 -1.02
C THR A 133 10.48 21.04 -2.19
N MET A 134 11.38 20.09 -1.91
CA MET A 134 12.11 19.31 -2.91
C MET A 134 11.26 18.47 -3.89
N LEU A 135 9.94 18.33 -3.66
CA LEU A 135 9.03 17.60 -4.55
C LEU A 135 8.40 18.47 -5.65
N HIS A 136 8.68 19.78 -5.68
CA HIS A 136 8.20 20.62 -6.76
C HIS A 136 8.78 20.18 -8.11
N PRO A 137 7.94 20.06 -9.16
CA PRO A 137 8.43 19.97 -10.52
C PRO A 137 9.15 21.29 -10.84
N GLU A 138 10.37 21.19 -11.36
CA GLU A 138 11.07 22.32 -12.00
C GLU A 138 10.31 22.76 -13.26
#